data_AF-A0A945AW09-F1
#
_entry.id   AF-A0A945AW09-F1
#
_cell.length_a   1.000
_cell.length_b   1.000
_cell.length_c   1.000
_cell.angle_alpha   90.00
_cell.angle_beta   90.00
_cell.angle_gamma   90.00
#
_symmetry.space_group_name_H-M   'P 1'
#
loop_
_entity.id
_entity.type
_entity.pdbx_description
1 polymer ?
#
loop_
_entity_poly.entity_id
_entity_poly.type
_entity_poly.pdbx_seq_one_letter_code
_entity_poly.pdbx_strand_id
1 'polypeptide(L)'
;IKLEPQLVRIGIEVSTWGVTAVAWADVEVRLKSSNQFALTVRRAGLGQLPLPRNAILEECSKTLKIAGMHTEMQRFRDRTLLLATVPEQLSHSVLLNPENQTARHWQVDSLRIDHGSVTVAGKSHTAKNSHDFSDVLP
;
A
#
# COMPACT_ATOMS: atom_id res chain seq x y z
N ILE A 1 -15.33 -6.78 0.37
CA ILE A 1 -14.32 -6.47 -0.68
C ILE A 1 -14.48 -7.51 -1.78
N LYS A 2 -14.45 -7.11 -3.05
CA LYS A 2 -14.47 -8.01 -4.22
C LYS A 2 -13.23 -7.73 -5.07
N LEU A 3 -12.57 -8.79 -5.50
CA LEU A 3 -11.38 -8.70 -6.35
C LEU A 3 -11.74 -9.17 -7.76
N GLU A 4 -11.36 -8.38 -8.75
CA GLU A 4 -11.46 -8.65 -10.17
C GLU A 4 -10.08 -8.38 -10.81
N PRO A 5 -9.79 -8.90 -12.01
CA PRO A 5 -8.53 -8.64 -12.68
C PRO A 5 -8.13 -7.16 -12.66
N GLN A 6 -7.04 -6.85 -11.95
CA GLN A 6 -6.50 -5.49 -11.72
C GLN A 6 -7.41 -4.51 -10.95
N LEU A 7 -8.54 -4.96 -10.40
CA LEU A 7 -9.55 -4.10 -9.79
C LEU A 7 -9.94 -4.60 -8.39
N VAL A 8 -9.83 -3.72 -7.41
CA VAL A 8 -10.29 -3.93 -6.03
C VAL A 8 -11.56 -3.12 -5.84
N ARG A 9 -12.67 -3.80 -5.53
CA ARG A 9 -13.94 -3.15 -5.18
C ARG A 9 -14.15 -3.23 -3.67
N ILE A 10 -14.27 -2.08 -3.04
CA ILE A 10 -14.43 -1.93 -1.60
C ILE A 10 -15.83 -1.37 -1.35
N GLY A 11 -16.51 -1.92 -0.35
CA GLY A 11 -17.79 -1.45 0.15
C GLY A 11 -17.75 -1.58 1.66
N ILE A 12 -18.01 -0.49 2.37
CA ILE A 12 -17.99 -0.41 3.83
C ILE A 12 -19.28 0.30 4.25
N GLU A 13 -19.99 -0.30 5.19
CA GLU A 13 -21.12 0.36 5.82
C GLU A 13 -20.61 1.45 6.77
N VAL A 14 -21.14 2.66 6.61
CA VAL A 14 -20.80 3.83 7.41
C VAL A 14 -22.08 4.32 8.06
N SER A 15 -22.10 4.30 9.39
CA SER A 15 -23.19 4.81 10.20
C SER A 15 -22.73 6.05 10.95
N THR A 16 -23.43 7.17 10.79
CA THR A 16 -23.15 8.40 11.54
C THR A 16 -24.46 9.09 11.93
N TRP A 17 -24.61 9.48 13.20
CA TRP A 17 -25.80 10.19 13.72
C TRP A 17 -27.16 9.58 13.32
N GLY A 18 -27.27 8.25 13.34
CA GLY A 18 -28.51 7.54 13.00
C GLY A 18 -28.78 7.37 11.50
N VAL A 19 -27.88 7.83 10.62
CA VAL A 19 -27.93 7.59 9.17
C VAL A 19 -26.92 6.52 8.80
N THR A 20 -27.37 5.49 8.09
CA THR A 20 -26.51 4.40 7.56
C THR A 20 -26.44 4.50 6.04
N ALA A 21 -25.22 4.49 5.50
CA ALA A 21 -24.97 4.45 4.06
C ALA A 21 -23.76 3.56 3.74
N VAL A 22 -23.67 3.07 2.52
CA VAL A 22 -22.51 2.28 2.06
C VAL A 22 -21.53 3.20 1.35
N ALA A 23 -20.33 3.38 1.91
CA ALA A 23 -19.21 3.97 1.19
C ALA A 23 -18.60 2.90 0.28
N TRP A 24 -18.37 3.21 -0.98
CA TRP A 24 -17.84 2.27 -1.95
C TRP A 24 -16.81 2.90 -2.89
N ALA A 25 -15.88 2.09 -3.37
CA ALA A 25 -14.85 2.50 -4.33
C ALA A 25 -14.41 1.33 -5.22
N ASP A 26 -14.24 1.62 -6.51
CA ASP A 26 -13.60 0.77 -7.50
C ASP A 26 -12.19 1.29 -7.76
N VAL A 27 -11.18 0.59 -7.26
CA VAL A 27 -9.77 1.00 -7.32
C VAL A 27 -8.99 0.06 -8.21
N GLU A 28 -8.38 0.59 -9.26
CA GLU A 28 -7.47 -0.16 -10.11
C GLU A 28 -6.06 -0.10 -9.50
N VAL A 29 -5.43 -1.26 -9.35
CA VAL A 29 -4.11 -1.40 -8.72
C VAL A 29 -3.18 -2.16 -9.66
N ARG A 30 -1.99 -1.61 -9.89
CA ARG A 30 -0.95 -2.21 -10.72
C ARG A 30 0.41 -2.08 -10.07
N LEU A 31 1.33 -2.99 -10.38
CA LEU A 31 2.75 -2.84 -10.08
C LEU A 31 3.41 -2.15 -11.28
N LYS A 32 3.99 -0.98 -11.06
CA LYS A 32 4.67 -0.18 -12.10
C LYS A 32 6.15 -0.57 -12.24
N SER A 33 6.79 -0.83 -11.09
CA SER A 33 8.15 -1.36 -10.97
C SER A 33 8.25 -2.11 -9.65
N SER A 34 9.39 -2.76 -9.37
CA SER A 34 9.61 -3.39 -8.06
C SER A 34 9.31 -2.39 -6.93
N ASN A 35 8.56 -2.84 -5.93
CA ASN A 35 8.07 -2.05 -4.79
C ASN A 35 7.17 -0.84 -5.11
N GLN A 36 6.91 -0.48 -6.36
CA GLN A 36 6.10 0.69 -6.72
C GLN A 36 4.75 0.29 -7.30
N PHE A 37 3.70 0.65 -6.58
CA PHE A 37 2.32 0.43 -6.95
C PHE A 37 1.72 1.70 -7.55
N ALA A 38 0.88 1.53 -8.57
CA ALA A 38 0.08 2.56 -9.18
C ALA A 38 -1.39 2.31 -8.85
N LEU A 39 -2.03 3.28 -8.20
CA LEU A 39 -3.44 3.25 -7.82
C LEU A 39 -4.21 4.31 -8.61
N THR A 40 -5.36 3.94 -9.15
CA THR A 40 -6.32 4.89 -9.72
C THR A 40 -7.74 4.56 -9.26
N VAL A 41 -8.54 5.57 -8.95
CA VAL A 41 -9.94 5.39 -8.58
C VAL A 41 -10.78 5.49 -9.84
N ARG A 42 -11.44 4.40 -10.23
CA ARG A 42 -12.38 4.41 -11.38
C ARG A 42 -13.68 5.10 -11.00
N ARG A 43 -14.24 4.74 -9.84
CA ARG A 43 -15.49 5.27 -9.30
C ARG A 43 -15.48 5.18 -7.77
N ALA A 44 -16.20 6.07 -7.12
CA ALA A 44 -16.43 6.02 -5.69
C ALA A 44 -17.73 6.74 -5.34
N GLY A 45 -18.34 6.38 -4.20
CA GLY A 45 -19.59 6.97 -3.75
C GLY A 45 -19.93 6.67 -2.30
N LEU A 46 -20.94 7.37 -1.79
CA LEU A 46 -21.61 7.10 -0.51
C LEU A 46 -23.10 6.92 -0.80
N GLY A 47 -23.58 5.68 -0.72
CA GLY A 47 -24.89 5.32 -1.28
C GLY A 47 -24.93 5.66 -2.78
N GLN A 48 -25.89 6.50 -3.18
CA GLN A 48 -26.02 6.98 -4.56
C GLN A 48 -25.20 8.25 -4.85
N LEU A 49 -24.62 8.90 -3.84
CA LEU A 49 -23.88 10.15 -4.01
C LEU A 49 -22.47 9.84 -4.56
N PRO A 50 -22.10 10.29 -5.78
CA PRO A 50 -20.73 10.13 -6.26
C PRO A 50 -19.74 10.96 -5.43
N LEU A 51 -18.59 10.36 -5.11
CA LEU A 51 -17.52 11.04 -4.37
C LEU A 51 -16.39 11.50 -5.31
N PRO A 52 -15.73 12.64 -5.01
CA PRO A 52 -14.58 13.11 -5.78
C PRO A 52 -13.42 12.11 -5.72
N ARG A 53 -13.02 11.58 -6.88
CA ARG A 53 -11.94 10.58 -7.00
C ARG A 53 -10.63 11.05 -6.40
N ASN A 54 -10.29 12.32 -6.57
CA ASN A 54 -9.07 12.91 -6.02
C ASN A 54 -9.07 12.92 -4.49
N ALA A 55 -10.22 13.23 -3.86
CA ALA A 55 -10.33 13.20 -2.41
C ALA A 55 -10.11 11.78 -1.85
N ILE A 56 -10.61 10.75 -2.56
CA ILE A 56 -10.36 9.35 -2.21
C ILE A 56 -8.86 9.02 -2.34
N LEU A 57 -8.21 9.42 -3.43
CA LEU A 57 -6.77 9.20 -3.62
C LEU A 57 -5.91 9.95 -2.58
N GLU A 58 -6.31 11.17 -2.20
CA GLU A 58 -5.65 11.92 -1.13
C GLU A 58 -5.77 11.21 0.21
N GLU A 59 -6.93 10.65 0.53
CA GLU A 59 -7.10 9.88 1.76
C GLU A 59 -6.28 8.58 1.73
N CYS A 60 -6.28 7.86 0.60
CA CYS A 60 -5.38 6.72 0.41
C CYS A 60 -3.91 7.13 0.58
N SER A 61 -3.49 8.27 0.03
CA SER A 61 -2.12 8.79 0.17
C SER A 61 -1.76 8.99 1.65
N LYS A 62 -2.66 9.59 2.45
CA LYS A 62 -2.45 9.75 3.90
C LYS A 62 -2.34 8.40 4.60
N THR A 63 -3.27 7.47 4.37
CA THR A 63 -3.26 6.15 5.02
C THR A 63 -1.99 5.37 4.69
N LEU A 64 -1.53 5.40 3.43
CA LEU A 64 -0.31 4.72 3.00
C LEU A 64 0.95 5.35 3.59
N LYS A 65 0.99 6.69 3.72
CA LYS A 65 2.09 7.38 4.43
C LYS A 65 2.16 6.96 5.90
N ILE A 66 1.01 6.84 6.58
CA ILE A 66 0.94 6.34 7.96
C ILE A 66 1.46 4.89 8.06
N ALA A 67 1.20 4.07 7.03
CA ALA A 67 1.73 2.72 6.93
C ALA A 67 3.24 2.66 6.57
N GLY A 68 3.93 3.80 6.49
CA GLY A 68 5.36 3.89 6.20
C GLY A 68 5.72 3.86 4.71
N MET A 69 4.73 3.97 3.81
CA MET A 69 4.98 4.00 2.37
C MET A 69 5.27 5.43 1.89
N HIS A 70 6.18 5.57 0.92
CA HIS A 70 6.32 6.83 0.20
C HIS A 70 5.19 6.95 -0.83
N THR A 71 4.56 8.11 -0.93
CA THR A 71 3.50 8.32 -1.92
C THR A 71 3.65 9.62 -2.70
N GLU A 72 3.29 9.56 -3.98
CA GLU A 72 3.36 10.67 -4.92
C GLU A 72 2.07 10.72 -5.76
N MET A 73 1.44 11.89 -5.83
CA MET A 73 0.29 12.12 -6.69
C MET A 73 0.77 12.63 -8.04
N GLN A 74 0.46 11.90 -9.12
CA GLN A 74 0.77 12.28 -10.49
C GLN A 74 -0.53 12.56 -11.25
N ARG A 75 -0.54 13.65 -12.01
CA ARG A 75 -1.66 13.99 -12.90
C ARG A 75 -1.26 13.72 -14.34
N PHE A 76 -2.04 12.89 -15.03
CA PHE A 76 -1.87 12.61 -16.43
C PHE A 76 -3.17 12.88 -17.17
N ARG A 77 -3.18 13.92 -18.01
CA ARG A 77 -4.38 14.39 -18.74
C ARG A 77 -5.54 14.65 -17.77
N ASP A 78 -6.61 13.87 -17.88
CA ASP A 78 -7.84 13.92 -17.11
C ASP A 78 -7.84 12.99 -15.88
N ARG A 79 -6.73 12.30 -15.61
CA ARG A 79 -6.64 11.29 -14.55
C ARG A 79 -5.58 11.65 -13.52
N THR A 80 -5.92 11.34 -12.27
CA THR A 80 -4.99 11.38 -11.15
C THR A 80 -4.62 9.96 -10.78
N LEU A 81 -3.32 9.75 -10.59
CA LEU A 81 -2.67 8.51 -10.24
C LEU A 81 -1.97 8.73 -8.90
N LEU A 82 -2.11 7.77 -8.00
CA LEU A 82 -1.31 7.69 -6.79
C LEU A 82 -0.24 6.62 -6.97
N LEU A 83 1.03 7.04 -6.96
CA LEU A 83 2.15 6.12 -6.82
C LEU A 83 2.38 5.88 -5.33
N ALA A 84 2.51 4.61 -4.95
CA ALA A 84 2.84 4.19 -3.61
C ALA A 84 4.05 3.26 -3.66
N THR A 85 5.16 3.68 -3.07
CA THR A 85 6.41 2.95 -3.03
C THR A 85 6.59 2.34 -1.65
N VAL A 86 6.70 1.02 -1.60
CA VAL A 86 7.11 0.29 -0.41
C VAL A 86 8.61 0.53 -0.20
N PRO A 87 9.04 1.06 0.95
CA PRO A 87 10.46 1.21 1.21
C PRO A 87 11.11 -0.18 1.30
N GLU A 88 12.35 -0.31 0.80
CA GLU A 88 13.09 -1.57 0.91
C GLU A 88 13.20 -2.01 2.37
N GLN A 89 13.41 -1.05 3.29
CA GLN A 89 13.37 -1.29 4.71
C GLN A 89 12.06 -0.72 5.29
N LEU A 90 11.10 -1.60 5.58
CA LEU A 90 9.95 -1.26 6.40
C LEU A 90 10.39 -1.29 7.86
N SER A 91 10.66 -0.12 8.43
CA SER A 91 10.85 0.02 9.87
C SER A 91 9.56 -0.42 10.55
N HIS A 92 9.53 -1.62 11.13
CA HIS A 92 8.46 -1.97 12.06
C HIS A 92 8.49 -0.91 13.17
N SER A 93 7.40 -0.15 13.28
CA SER A 93 7.13 0.85 14.31
C SER A 93 7.85 0.58 15.64
N VAL A 94 8.89 1.38 15.95
CA VAL A 94 9.07 2.28 17.11
C VAL A 94 8.57 1.85 18.52
N LEU A 95 8.12 0.61 18.75
CA LEU A 95 7.55 0.19 20.04
C LEU A 95 8.18 -1.04 20.68
N LEU A 96 9.15 -1.69 20.04
CA LEU A 96 9.82 -2.86 20.64
C LEU A 96 11.33 -2.79 20.39
N ASN A 97 12.05 -2.45 21.45
CA ASN A 97 13.51 -2.51 21.66
C ASN A 97 14.43 -2.05 20.49
N PRO A 98 15.18 -0.94 20.66
CA PRO A 98 16.12 -0.45 19.65
C PRO A 98 17.35 -1.37 19.44
N GLU A 99 17.60 -2.36 20.29
CA GLU A 99 18.84 -3.14 20.25
C GLU A 99 18.81 -4.41 19.36
N ASN A 100 17.66 -4.78 18.76
CA ASN A 100 17.56 -6.06 18.02
C ASN A 100 16.81 -5.96 16.67
N GLN A 101 16.71 -4.78 16.07
CA GLN A 101 16.06 -4.64 14.77
C GLN A 101 17.03 -5.02 13.65
N THR A 102 17.03 -6.30 13.27
CA THR A 102 17.63 -6.72 12.01
C THR A 102 16.85 -6.06 10.88
N ALA A 103 17.51 -5.17 10.13
CA ALA A 103 16.91 -4.52 8.96
C ALA A 103 16.48 -5.60 7.95
N ARG A 104 15.16 -5.81 7.86
CA ARG A 104 14.58 -6.74 6.89
C ARG A 104 14.26 -5.97 5.62
N HIS A 105 14.95 -6.34 4.56
CA HIS A 105 14.76 -5.78 3.25
C HIS A 105 13.66 -6.55 2.53
N TRP A 106 12.73 -5.83 1.93
CA TRP A 106 11.59 -6.35 1.20
C TRP A 106 11.60 -5.83 -0.23
N GLN A 107 11.41 -6.74 -1.17
CA GLN A 107 11.26 -6.44 -2.58
C GLN A 107 10.04 -7.18 -3.12
N VAL A 108 9.08 -6.44 -3.66
CA VAL A 108 7.91 -6.97 -4.36
C VAL A 108 8.16 -6.85 -5.85
N ASP A 109 8.21 -7.99 -6.54
CA ASP A 109 8.53 -8.07 -7.97
C ASP A 109 7.31 -8.36 -8.84
N SER A 110 6.24 -8.92 -8.25
CA SER A 110 5.00 -9.15 -8.97
C SER A 110 3.76 -9.00 -8.10
N LEU A 111 2.71 -8.50 -8.72
CA LEU A 111 1.36 -8.41 -8.18
C LEU A 111 0.40 -8.96 -9.22
N ARG A 112 -0.44 -9.92 -8.80
CA ARG A 112 -1.57 -10.40 -9.58
C ARG A 112 -2.83 -10.29 -8.74
N ILE A 113 -3.85 -9.66 -9.29
CA ILE A 113 -5.19 -9.63 -8.70
C ILE A 113 -6.07 -10.41 -9.68
N ASP A 114 -6.67 -11.48 -9.21
CA ASP A 114 -7.64 -12.29 -9.97
C ASP A 114 -9.01 -12.23 -9.28
N HIS A 115 -9.95 -13.02 -9.79
CA HIS A 115 -11.26 -13.17 -9.18
C HIS A 115 -11.15 -13.76 -7.77
N GLY A 116 -11.34 -12.92 -6.76
CA GLY A 116 -11.34 -13.33 -5.35
C GLY A 116 -9.95 -13.57 -4.73
N SER A 117 -8.86 -13.34 -5.45
CA SER A 117 -7.50 -13.56 -4.92
C SER A 117 -6.54 -12.42 -5.27
N VAL A 118 -5.57 -12.20 -4.38
CA VAL A 118 -4.38 -11.38 -4.63
C VAL A 118 -3.16 -12.26 -4.40
N THR A 119 -2.27 -12.32 -5.37
CA THR A 119 -0.97 -12.97 -5.27
C THR A 119 0.13 -11.93 -5.38
N VAL A 120 1.05 -11.95 -4.42
CA VAL A 120 2.23 -11.10 -4.40
C VAL A 120 3.45 -12.01 -4.34
N ALA A 121 4.42 -11.80 -5.23
CA ALA A 121 5.70 -12.49 -5.14
C ALA A 121 6.83 -11.47 -5.01
N GLY A 122 7.84 -11.86 -4.23
CA GLY A 122 8.91 -10.98 -3.84
C GLY A 122 9.98 -11.72 -3.05
N LYS A 123 11.00 -10.96 -2.62
CA LYS A 123 12.11 -11.44 -1.82
C LYS A 123 12.12 -10.71 -0.49
N SER A 124 12.49 -11.43 0.56
CA SER A 124 12.85 -10.82 1.83
C SER A 124 14.21 -11.32 2.25
N HIS A 125 15.13 -10.43 2.63
CA HIS A 125 16.41 -10.81 3.19
C HIS A 125 16.71 -9.99 4.44
N THR A 126 17.32 -10.63 5.42
CA THR A 126 17.82 -9.97 6.62
C THR A 126 19.25 -9.54 6.35
N ALA A 127 19.55 -8.25 6.50
CA ALA A 127 20.94 -7.83 6.56
C ALA A 127 21.55 -8.41 7.85
N LYS A 128 22.40 -9.43 7.74
CA LYS A 128 23.16 -9.95 8.87
C LYS A 128 24.27 -8.95 9.13
N ASN A 129 24.25 -8.28 10.28
CA ASN A 129 25.40 -7.51 10.74
C ASN A 129 26.57 -8.49 10.91
N SER A 130 27.50 -8.52 9.96
CA SER A 130 28.80 -9.15 10.18
C SER A 130 29.56 -8.28 11.18
N HIS A 131 29.44 -8.60 12.46
CA HIS A 131 30.50 -8.26 13.39
C HIS A 131 31.69 -9.15 13.02
N ASP A 132 32.64 -8.59 12.26
CA ASP A 132 34.00 -9.12 12.21
C ASP A 132 34.53 -9.05 13.64
N PHE A 133 34.51 -10.20 14.32
CA PHE A 133 35.39 -10.39 15.46
C PHE A 133 36.81 -10.42 14.88
N SER A 134 37.53 -9.30 14.99
CA SER A 134 38.98 -9.32 14.82
C SER A 134 39.54 -10.31 15.82
N ASP A 135 40.01 -11.45 15.30
CA ASP A 135 40.86 -12.40 16.00
C ASP A 135 42.05 -11.64 16.60
N VAL A 136 42.01 -11.40 17.91
CA VAL A 136 43.22 -11.14 18.69
C VAL A 136 43.89 -12.50 18.88
N LEU A 137 44.85 -12.80 18.01
CA LEU A 137 45.79 -13.91 18.17
C LEU A 137 46.80 -13.63 19.31
N PRO A 138 47.46 -14.67 19.86
CA PRO A 138 47.68 -14.89 21.30
C PRO A 138 48.83 -14.11 21.93
#